data_AF-A0A7D3X674-F1
#
_entry.id   AF-A0A7D3X674-F1
#
_cell.length_a   1.000
_cell.length_b   1.000
_cell.length_c   1.000
_cell.angle_alpha   90.00
_cell.angle_beta   90.00
_cell.angle_gamma   90.00
#
_symmetry.space_group_name_H-M   'P 1'
#
loop_
_entity.id
_entity.type
_entity.pdbx_description
1 polymer ?
#
loop_
_entity_poly.entity_id
_entity_poly.type
_entity_poly.pdbx_seq_one_letter_code
_entity_poly.pdbx_strand_id
1 'polypeptide(L)'
;MAEVQTHLPRFSPGLLADFKRTRGTEGSLSVGDEFHIKILGPWNGSVRVTATGPTFFEFITLEGHPEAGRIRFEVHQLDGRADALRFEIHSLARSRDGLVAFAYDTIGGGKLVQEATWVEFCERVAAASGGQALGPVVVETTRHAKDGTTEQQAAS
;
A
#
# COMPACT_ATOMS: atom_id res chain seq x y z
N MET A 1 -13.50 -6.65 0.84
CA MET A 1 -12.37 -7.10 0.00
C MET A 1 -12.76 -7.24 -1.47
N ALA A 2 -13.80 -8.00 -1.84
CA ALA A 2 -14.22 -8.17 -3.24
C ALA A 2 -14.40 -6.84 -4.01
N GLU A 3 -15.03 -5.84 -3.38
CA GLU A 3 -15.19 -4.49 -3.95
C GLU A 3 -13.82 -3.83 -4.23
N VAL A 4 -12.86 -3.95 -3.30
CA VAL A 4 -11.50 -3.40 -3.43
C VAL A 4 -10.74 -4.09 -4.56
N GLN A 5 -10.85 -5.41 -4.66
CA GLN A 5 -10.22 -6.20 -5.73
C GLN A 5 -10.80 -5.90 -7.12
N THR A 6 -12.07 -5.52 -7.21
CA THR A 6 -12.73 -5.22 -8.49
C THR A 6 -12.51 -3.76 -8.90
N HIS A 7 -12.52 -2.84 -7.94
CA HIS A 7 -12.52 -1.40 -8.18
C HIS A 7 -11.32 -0.70 -7.53
N LEU A 8 -10.13 -1.31 -7.57
CA LEU A 8 -8.91 -0.81 -6.92
C LEU A 8 -8.67 0.71 -7.10
N PRO A 9 -8.75 1.29 -8.32
CA PRO A 9 -8.51 2.73 -8.52
C PRO A 9 -9.50 3.65 -7.79
N ARG A 10 -10.69 3.16 -7.42
CA ARG A 10 -11.69 3.93 -6.64
C ARG A 10 -11.18 4.24 -5.23
N PHE A 11 -10.37 3.33 -4.69
CA PHE A 11 -9.83 3.40 -3.33
C PHE A 11 -8.50 4.15 -3.28
N SER A 12 -7.84 4.34 -4.42
CA SER A 12 -6.64 5.18 -4.44
C SER A 12 -7.02 6.66 -4.34
N PRO A 13 -6.26 7.45 -3.57
CA PRO A 13 -6.41 8.89 -3.55
C PRO A 13 -5.98 9.47 -4.89
N GLY A 14 -6.92 9.81 -5.77
CA GLY A 14 -6.61 10.18 -7.17
C GLY A 14 -5.64 11.37 -7.36
N LEU A 15 -5.47 12.23 -6.34
CA LEU A 15 -4.47 13.29 -6.35
C LEU A 15 -3.05 12.81 -6.01
N LEU A 16 -2.94 11.69 -5.28
CA LEU A 16 -1.69 11.15 -4.76
C LEU A 16 -1.27 9.85 -5.45
N ALA A 17 -2.22 9.04 -5.93
CA ALA A 17 -1.99 7.75 -6.56
C ALA A 17 -3.03 7.39 -7.64
N ASP A 18 -2.56 7.03 -8.83
CA ASP A 18 -3.37 6.47 -9.92
C ASP A 18 -2.89 5.06 -10.29
N PHE A 19 -3.83 4.13 -10.46
CA PHE A 19 -3.57 2.72 -10.79
C PHE A 19 -4.03 2.45 -12.22
N LYS A 20 -3.08 2.33 -13.14
CA LYS A 20 -3.37 1.94 -14.52
C LYS A 20 -2.99 0.49 -14.76
N ARG A 21 -3.98 -0.36 -15.01
CA ARG A 21 -3.74 -1.76 -15.42
C ARG A 21 -2.97 -1.79 -16.75
N THR A 22 -1.87 -2.53 -16.78
CA THR A 22 -1.01 -2.73 -17.97
C THR A 22 -1.06 -4.16 -18.47
N ARG A 23 -1.41 -5.13 -17.61
CA ARG A 23 -1.59 -6.54 -17.95
C ARG A 23 -2.73 -7.14 -17.13
N GLY A 24 -3.47 -8.06 -17.74
CA GLY A 24 -4.62 -8.72 -17.14
C GLY A 24 -5.94 -8.28 -17.77
N THR A 25 -7.05 -8.82 -17.26
CA THR A 25 -8.39 -8.47 -17.72
C THR A 25 -9.07 -7.50 -16.75
N GLU A 26 -10.08 -6.78 -17.24
CA GLU A 26 -10.95 -6.00 -16.36
C GLU A 26 -11.71 -6.92 -15.38
N GLY A 27 -12.15 -6.33 -14.26
CA GLY A 27 -12.78 -7.04 -13.17
C GLY A 27 -11.82 -7.29 -12.00
N SER A 28 -12.08 -8.36 -11.25
CA SER A 28 -11.33 -8.70 -10.03
C SER A 28 -9.85 -8.97 -10.31
N LEU A 29 -8.99 -8.62 -9.36
CA LEU A 29 -7.56 -8.94 -9.40
C LEU A 29 -7.31 -10.44 -9.57
N SER A 30 -6.37 -10.77 -10.46
CA SER A 30 -5.84 -12.10 -10.67
C SER A 30 -4.32 -12.11 -10.52
N VAL A 31 -3.76 -13.23 -10.05
CA VAL A 31 -2.30 -13.40 -9.98
C VAL A 31 -1.68 -13.22 -11.36
N GLY A 32 -0.63 -12.41 -11.44
CA GLY A 32 0.03 -12.06 -12.70
C GLY A 32 -0.48 -10.80 -13.38
N ASP A 33 -1.59 -10.21 -12.91
CA ASP A 33 -2.01 -8.88 -13.33
C ASP A 33 -0.95 -7.84 -12.99
N GLU A 34 -0.77 -6.85 -13.85
CA GLU A 34 0.22 -5.79 -13.68
C GLU A 34 -0.43 -4.42 -13.76
N PHE A 35 0.09 -3.51 -12.94
CA PHE A 35 -0.35 -2.13 -12.85
C PHE A 35 0.85 -1.21 -12.91
N HIS A 36 0.71 -0.10 -13.61
CA HIS A 36 1.56 1.06 -13.43
C HIS A 36 0.92 1.99 -12.41
N ILE A 37 1.59 2.20 -11.28
CA ILE A 37 1.16 3.11 -10.24
C ILE A 37 1.87 4.44 -10.45
N LYS A 38 1.10 5.52 -10.54
CA LYS A 38 1.65 6.88 -10.49
C LYS A 38 1.43 7.43 -9.10
N ILE A 39 2.49 7.65 -8.34
CA ILE A 39 2.42 8.31 -7.03
C ILE A 39 3.03 9.70 -7.17
N LEU A 40 2.43 10.71 -6.54
CA LEU A 40 2.96 12.07 -6.55
C LEU A 40 4.44 12.07 -6.12
N GLY A 41 5.35 12.49 -7.01
CA GLY A 41 6.80 12.48 -6.79
C GLY A 41 7.53 11.37 -7.57
N PRO A 42 8.74 10.98 -7.15
CA PRO A 42 9.57 10.00 -7.87
C PRO A 42 9.14 8.53 -7.70
N TRP A 43 8.08 8.23 -6.95
CA TRP A 43 7.67 6.86 -6.58
C TRP A 43 6.78 6.15 -7.61
N ASN A 44 6.73 6.65 -8.84
CA ASN A 44 6.03 5.96 -9.91
C ASN A 44 6.72 4.62 -10.20
N GLY A 45 5.93 3.59 -10.46
CA GLY A 45 6.49 2.32 -10.89
C GLY A 45 5.47 1.23 -11.13
N SER A 46 5.94 0.15 -11.71
CA SER A 46 5.09 -0.99 -12.07
C SER A 46 5.07 -2.01 -10.94
N VAL A 47 3.92 -2.61 -10.70
CA VAL A 47 3.71 -3.68 -9.75
C VAL A 47 3.00 -4.87 -10.39
N ARG A 48 3.14 -6.05 -9.80
CA ARG A 48 2.44 -7.28 -10.21
C ARG A 48 1.72 -7.91 -9.02
N VAL A 49 0.50 -8.40 -9.26
CA VAL A 49 -0.24 -9.20 -8.27
C VAL A 49 0.47 -10.54 -8.09
N THR A 50 0.93 -10.84 -6.88
CA THR A 50 1.60 -12.09 -6.53
C THR A 50 0.68 -13.08 -5.82
N ALA A 51 -0.33 -12.57 -5.11
CA ALA A 51 -1.28 -13.39 -4.38
C ALA A 51 -2.65 -12.71 -4.27
N THR A 52 -3.71 -13.50 -4.26
CA THR A 52 -5.09 -13.07 -4.05
C THR A 52 -5.82 -14.11 -3.23
N GLY A 53 -6.71 -13.67 -2.34
CA GLY A 53 -7.63 -14.52 -1.59
C GLY A 53 -8.92 -13.79 -1.24
N PRO A 54 -9.87 -14.46 -0.57
CA PRO A 54 -11.16 -13.85 -0.20
C PRO A 54 -11.00 -12.59 0.67
N THR A 55 -9.92 -12.53 1.44
CA THR A 55 -9.65 -11.46 2.41
C THR A 55 -8.36 -10.70 2.16
N PHE A 56 -7.66 -10.94 1.05
CA PHE A 56 -6.38 -10.27 0.80
C PHE A 56 -5.98 -10.20 -0.68
N PHE A 57 -5.02 -9.33 -0.99
CA PHE A 57 -4.17 -9.42 -2.17
C PHE A 57 -2.79 -8.82 -1.89
N GLU A 58 -1.79 -9.18 -2.71
CA GLU A 58 -0.41 -8.69 -2.59
C GLU A 58 0.12 -8.21 -3.94
N PHE A 59 0.84 -7.09 -3.91
CA PHE A 59 1.67 -6.61 -5.01
C PHE A 59 3.15 -6.79 -4.71
N ILE A 60 3.94 -7.03 -5.75
CA ILE A 60 5.39 -6.86 -5.75
C ILE A 60 5.80 -5.77 -6.74
N THR A 61 6.78 -4.95 -6.37
CA THR A 61 7.38 -3.97 -7.29
C THR A 61 8.17 -4.67 -8.41
N LEU A 62 8.03 -4.20 -9.64
CA LEU A 62 8.77 -4.68 -10.80
C LEU A 62 10.05 -3.86 -11.05
N GLU A 63 10.81 -4.24 -12.07
CA GLU A 63 11.98 -3.48 -12.53
C GLU A 63 11.63 -2.07 -13.00
N GLY A 64 12.53 -1.12 -12.73
CA GLY A 64 12.30 0.31 -12.93
C GLY A 64 11.55 1.00 -11.78
N HIS A 65 11.10 0.25 -10.76
CA HIS A 65 10.54 0.83 -9.55
C HIS A 65 11.67 1.30 -8.59
N PRO A 66 11.61 2.52 -8.03
CA PRO A 66 12.67 3.07 -7.15
C PRO A 66 12.85 2.26 -5.87
N GLU A 67 11.78 1.62 -5.43
CA GLU A 67 11.75 0.69 -4.30
C GLU A 67 11.64 -0.75 -4.79
N ALA A 68 12.31 -1.67 -4.10
CA ALA A 68 12.08 -3.10 -4.23
C ALA A 68 11.33 -3.57 -2.98
N GLY A 69 10.06 -3.96 -3.14
CA GLY A 69 9.21 -4.30 -2.02
C GLY A 69 7.96 -5.10 -2.39
N ARG A 70 7.22 -5.44 -1.34
CA ARG A 70 5.88 -6.01 -1.39
C ARG A 70 4.93 -5.14 -0.59
N ILE A 71 3.68 -5.09 -1.03
CA ILE A 71 2.61 -4.45 -0.29
C ILE A 71 1.39 -5.36 -0.31
N ARG A 72 0.86 -5.64 0.88
CA ARG A 72 -0.25 -6.56 1.11
C ARG A 72 -1.42 -5.79 1.69
N PHE A 73 -2.59 -6.00 1.11
CA PHE A 73 -3.86 -5.42 1.54
C PHE A 73 -4.70 -6.57 2.07
N GLU A 74 -5.17 -6.46 3.31
CA GLU A 74 -5.96 -7.53 3.90
C GLU A 74 -7.05 -7.04 4.85
N VAL A 75 -8.02 -7.91 5.07
CA VAL A 75 -9.09 -7.70 6.03
C VAL A 75 -9.18 -8.89 6.97
N HIS A 76 -9.30 -8.61 8.26
CA HIS A 76 -9.49 -9.63 9.29
C HIS A 76 -10.49 -9.13 10.35
N GLN A 77 -10.97 -10.06 11.19
CA GLN A 77 -11.79 -9.70 12.35
C GLN A 77 -10.94 -8.96 13.38
N LEU A 78 -11.46 -7.91 13.97
CA LEU A 78 -10.76 -7.18 15.02
C LEU A 78 -10.72 -8.03 16.29
N ASP A 79 -9.53 -8.25 16.83
CA ASP A 79 -9.36 -9.01 18.06
C ASP A 79 -10.24 -8.47 19.20
N GLY A 80 -10.98 -9.38 19.83
CA GLY A 80 -11.92 -9.05 20.90
C GLY A 80 -13.23 -8.39 20.44
N ARG A 81 -13.46 -8.19 19.14
CA ARG A 81 -14.71 -7.63 18.58
C ARG A 81 -15.16 -8.36 17.31
N ALA A 82 -16.02 -9.36 17.47
CA ALA A 82 -16.52 -10.21 16.38
C ALA A 82 -17.45 -9.50 15.37
N ASP A 83 -17.92 -8.32 15.70
CA ASP A 83 -18.74 -7.45 14.85
C ASP A 83 -17.92 -6.37 14.13
N ALA A 84 -16.60 -6.37 14.29
CA ALA A 84 -15.71 -5.36 13.76
C ALA A 84 -14.64 -5.95 12.85
N LEU A 85 -14.38 -5.29 11.72
CA LEU A 85 -13.32 -5.66 10.79
C LEU A 85 -12.15 -4.68 10.92
N ARG A 86 -10.93 -5.20 10.78
CA ARG A 86 -9.74 -4.41 10.51
C ARG A 86 -9.34 -4.58 9.05
N PHE A 87 -9.22 -3.46 8.35
CA PHE A 87 -8.52 -3.42 7.07
C PHE A 87 -7.10 -2.92 7.32
N GLU A 88 -6.12 -3.60 6.74
CA GLU A 88 -4.71 -3.36 7.02
C GLU A 88 -3.89 -3.40 5.72
N ILE A 89 -2.89 -2.51 5.64
CA ILE A 89 -1.92 -2.47 4.56
C ILE A 89 -0.54 -2.69 5.17
N HIS A 90 0.10 -3.81 4.83
CA HIS A 90 1.48 -4.08 5.21
C HIS A 90 2.41 -3.88 4.02
N SER A 91 3.34 -2.94 4.16
CA SER A 91 4.38 -2.70 3.15
C SER A 91 5.75 -3.05 3.70
N LEU A 92 6.53 -3.82 2.93
CA LEU A 92 7.93 -4.10 3.20
C LEU A 92 8.72 -3.74 1.95
N ALA A 93 9.61 -2.75 2.06
CA ALA A 93 10.41 -2.28 0.95
C ALA A 93 11.85 -1.98 1.36
N ARG A 94 12.75 -2.05 0.39
CA ARG A 94 14.11 -1.51 0.46
C ARG A 94 14.37 -0.60 -0.72
N SER A 95 15.26 0.37 -0.55
CA SER A 95 15.78 1.14 -1.68
C SER A 95 16.49 0.20 -2.66
N ARG A 96 16.11 0.28 -3.95
CA ARG A 96 16.72 -0.53 -5.02
C ARG A 96 17.88 0.19 -5.68
N ASP A 97 17.67 1.44 -6.07
CA ASP A 97 18.67 2.24 -6.76
C ASP A 97 19.29 3.24 -5.78
N GLY A 98 20.46 2.88 -5.24
CA GLY A 98 21.26 3.76 -4.39
C GLY A 98 21.73 5.07 -5.07
N LEU A 99 21.41 5.28 -6.35
CA LEU A 99 21.76 6.49 -7.10
C LEU A 99 20.80 7.68 -6.84
N VAL A 100 19.61 7.43 -6.28
CA VAL A 100 18.66 8.49 -5.86
C VAL A 100 18.70 8.69 -4.33
N ALA A 101 19.62 8.03 -3.62
CA ALA A 101 19.83 8.29 -2.20
C ALA A 101 20.45 9.68 -1.96
N PHE A 102 21.22 10.21 -2.93
CA PHE A 102 21.98 11.46 -2.72
C PHE A 102 21.26 12.74 -3.17
N ALA A 103 20.27 12.67 -4.06
CA ALA A 103 19.56 13.86 -4.53
C ALA A 103 18.34 14.24 -3.66
N TYR A 104 17.89 13.34 -2.77
CA TYR A 104 16.66 13.52 -1.99
C TYR A 104 16.79 13.11 -0.52
N ASP A 105 18.00 13.07 0.03
CA ASP A 105 18.23 13.05 1.50
C ASP A 105 17.80 14.37 2.18
N THR A 106 17.23 15.30 1.42
CA THR A 106 16.59 16.52 1.93
C THR A 106 15.08 16.42 1.69
N ILE A 107 14.32 16.50 2.79
CA ILE A 107 12.84 16.57 2.91
C ILE A 107 12.17 15.23 3.21
N GLY A 108 11.91 14.98 4.51
CA GLY A 108 11.04 13.91 5.00
C GLY A 108 9.59 13.91 4.47
N GLY A 109 9.25 14.78 3.51
CA GLY A 109 7.95 14.86 2.84
C GLY A 109 7.64 13.69 1.91
N GLY A 110 8.65 13.01 1.36
CA GLY A 110 8.39 11.88 0.47
C GLY A 110 7.76 10.67 1.16
N LYS A 111 8.23 10.36 2.37
CA LYS A 111 7.62 9.35 3.24
C LYS A 111 6.17 9.73 3.58
N LEU A 112 5.94 11.01 3.90
CA LEU A 112 4.60 11.53 4.23
C LEU A 112 3.62 11.39 3.08
N VAL A 113 4.05 11.53 1.81
CA VAL A 113 3.15 11.35 0.65
C VAL A 113 2.74 9.90 0.46
N GLN A 114 3.69 8.94 0.56
CA GLN A 114 3.34 7.52 0.49
C GLN A 114 2.44 7.11 1.67
N GLU A 115 2.77 7.55 2.87
CA GLU A 115 1.98 7.29 4.07
C GLU A 115 0.55 7.84 3.93
N ALA A 116 0.41 9.11 3.56
CA ALA A 116 -0.89 9.74 3.32
C ALA A 116 -1.68 9.01 2.21
N THR A 117 -0.99 8.50 1.19
CA THR A 117 -1.63 7.72 0.12
C THR A 117 -2.33 6.48 0.68
N TRP A 118 -1.65 5.73 1.55
CA TRP A 118 -2.18 4.49 2.11
C TRP A 118 -3.17 4.74 3.26
N VAL A 119 -3.00 5.83 4.02
CA VAL A 119 -3.99 6.28 5.01
C VAL A 119 -5.32 6.60 4.32
N GLU A 120 -5.31 7.44 3.27
CA GLU A 120 -6.54 7.79 2.55
C GLU A 120 -7.16 6.56 1.88
N PHE A 121 -6.34 5.61 1.41
CA PHE A 121 -6.84 4.33 0.90
C PHE A 121 -7.64 3.57 1.97
N CYS A 122 -7.09 3.42 3.17
CA CYS A 122 -7.76 2.76 4.30
C CYS A 122 -9.07 3.48 4.68
N GLU A 123 -9.07 4.81 4.71
CA GLU A 123 -10.26 5.61 4.99
C GLU A 123 -11.36 5.41 3.94
N ARG A 124 -11.00 5.38 2.65
CA ARG A 124 -11.93 5.11 1.54
C ARG A 124 -12.52 3.70 1.61
N VAL A 125 -11.72 2.72 2.01
CA VAL A 125 -12.22 1.34 2.25
C VAL A 125 -13.19 1.30 3.42
N ALA A 126 -12.86 1.97 4.53
CA ALA A 126 -13.74 2.06 5.69
C ALA A 126 -15.08 2.74 5.32
N ALA A 127 -15.05 3.84 4.57
CA ALA A 127 -16.24 4.54 4.10
C ALA A 127 -17.11 3.68 3.16
N ALA A 128 -16.49 2.86 2.31
CA ALA A 128 -17.21 1.95 1.40
C ALA A 128 -17.75 0.70 2.08
N SER A 129 -17.34 0.40 3.32
CA SER A 129 -17.74 -0.83 4.03
C SER A 129 -19.22 -0.85 4.44
N GLY A 130 -19.88 0.31 4.50
CA GLY A 130 -21.22 0.47 5.06
C GLY A 130 -21.28 0.43 6.60
N GLY A 131 -20.14 0.23 7.28
CA GLY A 131 -20.00 0.30 8.73
C GLY A 131 -19.56 1.69 9.23
N GLN A 132 -19.20 1.75 10.51
CA GLN A 132 -18.65 2.94 11.14
C GLN A 132 -17.18 2.70 11.51
N ALA A 133 -16.29 3.63 11.13
CA ALA A 133 -14.90 3.60 11.56
C ALA A 133 -14.81 3.73 13.09
N LEU A 134 -14.05 2.84 13.71
CA LEU A 134 -13.89 2.78 15.17
C LEU A 134 -12.84 3.77 15.70
N GLY A 135 -12.08 4.40 14.80
CA GLY A 135 -11.01 5.34 15.10
C GLY A 135 -10.29 5.77 13.81
N PRO A 136 -9.27 6.64 13.93
CA PRO A 136 -8.40 6.99 12.80
C PRO A 136 -7.57 5.78 12.34
N VAL A 137 -7.00 5.87 11.15
CA VAL A 137 -5.98 4.93 10.68
C VAL A 137 -4.74 5.08 11.58
N VAL A 138 -4.21 3.95 12.05
CA VAL A 138 -2.98 3.91 12.83
C VAL A 138 -1.84 3.52 11.89
N VAL A 139 -0.75 4.30 11.88
CA VAL A 139 0.42 3.98 11.07
C VAL A 139 1.57 3.54 11.97
N GLU A 140 2.09 2.34 11.73
CA GLU A 140 3.30 1.85 12.39
C GLU A 140 4.44 1.69 11.39
N THR A 141 5.60 2.28 11.68
CA THR A 141 6.81 2.12 10.85
C THR A 141 7.91 1.44 11.65
N THR A 142 8.40 0.31 11.15
CA THR A 142 9.58 -0.38 11.68
C THR A 142 10.71 -0.33 10.68
N ARG A 143 11.89 0.13 11.10
CA ARG A 143 13.11 0.15 10.29
C ARG A 143 14.05 -0.95 10.76
N HIS A 144 14.47 -1.78 9.82
CA HIS A 144 15.51 -2.78 10.04
C HIS A 144 16.83 -2.28 9.45
N ALA A 145 17.82 -2.03 10.31
CA ALA A 145 19.16 -1.67 9.91
C ALA A 145 19.93 -2.90 9.41
N LYS A 146 20.99 -2.66 8.61
CA LYS A 146 21.82 -3.74 8.05
C LYS A 146 22.56 -4.54 9.12
N ASP A 147 22.76 -3.97 10.30
CA ASP A 147 23.42 -4.60 11.45
C ASP A 147 22.46 -5.42 12.33
N GLY A 148 21.18 -5.53 11.93
CA GLY A 148 20.15 -6.26 12.67
C GLY A 148 19.41 -5.43 13.71
N THR A 149 19.78 -4.17 13.92
CA THR A 149 19.06 -3.28 14.83
C THR A 149 17.68 -2.95 14.28
N THR A 150 16.68 -2.93 15.15
CA THR A 150 15.30 -2.57 14.80
C THR A 150 14.94 -1.28 15.51
N GLU A 151 14.63 -0.24 14.74
CA GLU A 151 14.11 1.02 15.25
C GLU A 151 12.62 1.10 14.94
N GLN A 152 11.80 1.20 15.98
CA GLN A 152 10.37 1.39 15.83
C GLN A 152 10.05 2.88 15.94
N GLN A 153 9.41 3.43 14.91
CA GLN A 153 8.86 4.78 14.96
C GLN A 153 7.48 4.73 15.62
N ALA A 154 7.21 5.67 16.53
CA ALA A 154 5.94 5.74 17.25
C ALA A 154 4.76 5.85 16.27
N ALA A 155 3.64 5.24 16.64
CA ALA A 155 2.42 5.31 15.85
C ALA A 155 1.94 6.76 15.73
N SER A 156 1.55 7.15 14.51
CA SER A 156 0.93 8.44 14.19
C SER A 156 -0.53 8.27 13.80
#